data_AF-T1HLP0-F1
#
_entry.id   AF-T1HLP0-F1
#
_cell.length_a   1.000
_cell.length_b   1.000
_cell.length_c   1.000
_cell.angle_alpha   90.00
_cell.angle_beta   90.00
_cell.angle_gamma   90.00
#
_symmetry.space_group_name_H-M   'P 1'
#
loop_
_entity.id
_entity.type
_entity.pdbx_description
1 polymer ?
#
loop_
_entity_poly.entity_id
_entity_poly.type
_entity_poly.pdbx_seq_one_letter_code
_entity_poly.pdbx_strand_id
1 'polypeptide(L)'
;MSSFFPPKSLELTMALIKPHAAKVPPIVQQIKNEILNNKFFIIRYSRRLLSLEDAQAMYKEHEGKPFYDRLVNLMTSGPTETFILARENGIKRWREMMGPTRTFDAMFHAPFSFRSLYGMSNTKNATHGS
;
A
#
# COMPACT_ATOMS: atom_id res chain seq x y z
N MET A 1 -13.30 -27.13 -30.89
CA MET A 1 -13.95 -26.22 -29.92
C MET A 1 -12.85 -25.51 -29.15
N SER A 2 -12.48 -24.32 -29.62
CA SER A 2 -11.37 -23.52 -29.10
C SER A 2 -11.72 -22.91 -27.75
N SER A 3 -10.84 -23.12 -26.76
CA SER A 3 -10.85 -22.47 -25.45
C SER A 3 -10.87 -20.94 -25.59
N PHE A 4 -11.99 -20.30 -25.26
CA PHE A 4 -12.18 -18.84 -25.44
C PHE A 4 -12.09 -18.03 -24.14
N PHE A 5 -11.44 -18.57 -23.11
CA PHE A 5 -11.03 -17.77 -21.95
C PHE A 5 -9.58 -18.13 -21.60
N PRO A 6 -8.62 -17.20 -21.67
CA PRO A 6 -7.34 -17.44 -21.05
C PRO A 6 -7.60 -17.75 -19.56
N PRO A 7 -6.89 -18.71 -18.93
CA PRO A 7 -6.95 -18.85 -17.49
C PRO A 7 -6.55 -17.49 -16.90
N LYS A 8 -7.46 -16.86 -16.17
CA LYS A 8 -7.23 -15.55 -15.54
C LYS A 8 -6.08 -15.70 -14.56
N SER A 9 -4.87 -15.33 -14.97
CA SER A 9 -3.68 -15.44 -14.14
C SER A 9 -3.80 -14.49 -12.95
N LEU A 10 -3.54 -15.01 -11.76
CA LEU A 10 -3.46 -14.18 -10.57
C LEU A 10 -2.16 -13.38 -10.61
N GLU A 11 -2.27 -12.07 -10.34
CA GLU A 11 -1.11 -11.22 -10.08
C GLU A 11 -0.86 -11.18 -8.57
N LEU A 12 0.42 -11.19 -8.19
CA LEU A 12 0.83 -10.87 -6.84
C LEU A 12 1.20 -9.39 -6.75
N THR A 13 0.75 -8.72 -5.70
CA THR A 13 1.17 -7.36 -5.36
C THR A 13 1.57 -7.30 -3.91
N MET A 14 2.63 -6.55 -3.62
CA MET A 14 2.92 -6.14 -2.24
C MET A 14 2.00 -4.97 -1.89
N ALA A 15 1.37 -5.04 -0.73
CA ALA A 15 0.61 -3.95 -0.13
C ALA A 15 1.16 -3.63 1.25
N LEU A 16 1.31 -2.35 1.57
CA LEU A 16 1.86 -1.90 2.85
C LEU A 16 1.04 -0.74 3.41
N ILE A 17 0.73 -0.80 4.71
CA ILE A 17 0.19 0.31 5.51
C ILE A 17 1.36 0.93 6.30
N LYS A 18 1.60 2.22 6.06
CA LYS A 18 2.72 2.98 6.64
C LYS A 18 2.51 3.24 8.15
N PRO A 19 3.58 3.48 8.92
CA PRO A 19 3.49 3.50 10.39
C PRO A 19 2.47 4.49 10.98
N HIS A 20 2.32 5.67 10.38
CA HIS A 20 1.35 6.67 10.84
C HIS A 20 -0.11 6.21 10.76
N ALA A 21 -0.45 5.34 9.80
CA ALA A 21 -1.79 4.75 9.67
C ALA A 21 -1.87 3.40 10.42
N ALA A 22 -0.81 2.60 10.37
CA ALA A 22 -0.74 1.28 11.02
C ALA A 22 -0.81 1.33 12.56
N LYS A 23 -0.47 2.46 13.17
CA LYS A 23 -0.64 2.71 14.61
C LYS A 23 -2.08 2.96 15.05
N VAL A 24 -3.03 3.11 14.11
CA VAL A 24 -4.45 3.39 14.39
C VAL A 24 -5.25 2.11 14.08
N PRO A 25 -5.60 1.28 15.08
CA PRO A 25 -6.22 -0.03 14.85
C PRO A 25 -7.50 0.00 14.00
N PRO A 26 -8.43 0.97 14.17
CA PRO A 26 -9.60 1.07 13.30
C PRO A 26 -9.26 1.25 11.81
N ILE A 27 -8.20 1.99 11.47
CA ILE A 27 -7.76 2.19 10.07
C ILE A 27 -7.23 0.88 9.49
N VAL A 28 -6.41 0.14 10.26
CA VAL A 28 -5.89 -1.16 9.84
C VAL A 28 -7.04 -2.14 9.57
N GLN A 29 -8.02 -2.19 10.47
CA GLN A 29 -9.19 -3.05 10.30
C GLN A 29 -9.99 -2.69 9.04
N GLN A 30 -10.22 -1.39 8.81
CA GLN A 30 -10.96 -0.95 7.62
C GLN A 30 -10.23 -1.29 6.32
N ILE A 31 -8.90 -1.08 6.25
CA ILE A 31 -8.11 -1.45 5.07
C ILE A 31 -8.15 -2.98 4.84
N LYS A 32 -8.06 -3.80 5.90
CA LYS A 32 -8.20 -5.26 5.78
C LYS A 32 -9.57 -5.66 5.26
N ASN A 33 -10.64 -5.04 5.76
CA ASN A 33 -12.00 -5.27 5.26
C ASN A 33 -12.10 -4.93 3.77
N GLU A 34 -11.55 -3.79 3.35
CA GLU A 34 -11.54 -3.38 1.94
C GLU A 34 -10.75 -4.33 1.04
N ILE A 35 -9.61 -4.87 1.51
CA ILE A 35 -8.86 -5.91 0.78
C ILE A 35 -9.76 -7.13 0.50
N LEU A 36 -10.49 -7.61 1.51
CA LEU A 36 -11.39 -8.77 1.38
C LEU A 36 -12.62 -8.47 0.51
N ASN A 37 -13.24 -7.30 0.71
CA ASN A 37 -14.38 -6.84 -0.09
C ASN A 37 -14.03 -6.73 -1.58
N ASN A 38 -12.78 -6.38 -1.89
CA ASN A 38 -12.24 -6.28 -3.25
C ASN A 38 -11.72 -7.59 -3.82
N LYS A 39 -12.00 -8.72 -3.15
CA LYS A 39 -11.71 -10.09 -3.60
C LYS A 39 -10.21 -10.38 -3.78
N PHE A 40 -9.36 -9.73 -3.00
CA PHE A 40 -7.98 -10.16 -2.87
C PHE A 40 -7.88 -11.38 -1.96
N PHE A 41 -7.03 -12.34 -2.33
CA PHE A 41 -6.53 -13.34 -1.41
C PHE A 41 -5.34 -12.77 -0.65
N ILE A 42 -5.35 -12.89 0.68
CA ILE A 42 -4.18 -12.57 1.51
C ILE A 42 -3.30 -13.82 1.55
N ILE A 43 -2.22 -13.81 0.78
CA ILE A 43 -1.28 -14.95 0.70
C ILE A 43 -0.33 -14.94 1.90
N ARG A 44 0.12 -13.75 2.30
CA ARG A 44 0.97 -13.56 3.47
C ARG A 44 0.67 -12.23 4.14
N TYR A 45 0.84 -12.19 5.45
CA TYR A 45 0.69 -11.00 6.27
C TYR A 45 1.84 -10.93 7.28
N SER A 46 2.32 -9.72 7.56
CA SER A 46 3.31 -9.45 8.60
C SER A 46 3.11 -8.06 9.18
N ARG A 47 3.13 -7.97 10.51
CA ARG A 47 3.26 -6.71 11.25
C ARG A 47 4.68 -6.60 11.79
N ARG A 48 5.47 -5.62 11.35
CA ARG A 48 6.86 -5.45 11.81
C ARG A 48 7.31 -4.00 11.85
N LEU A 49 8.19 -3.70 12.78
CA LEU A 49 9.04 -2.52 12.71
C LEU A 49 10.13 -2.79 11.66
N LEU A 50 10.28 -1.90 10.68
CA LEU A 50 11.36 -2.01 9.70
C LEU A 50 12.66 -1.53 10.32
N SER A 51 13.77 -2.24 10.07
CA SER A 51 15.09 -1.69 10.36
C SER A 51 15.40 -0.52 9.42
N LEU A 52 16.44 0.25 9.74
CA LEU A 52 16.91 1.32 8.87
C LEU A 52 17.34 0.77 7.51
N GLU A 53 18.07 -0.33 7.51
CA GLU A 53 18.57 -1.01 6.33
C GLU A 53 17.42 -1.52 5.46
N ASP A 54 16.40 -2.15 6.05
CA ASP A 54 15.19 -2.60 5.33
C ASP A 54 14.48 -1.43 4.65
N ALA A 55 14.31 -0.31 5.36
CA ALA A 55 13.61 0.87 4.83
C ALA A 55 14.41 1.51 3.70
N GLN A 56 15.73 1.65 3.84
CA GLN A 56 16.60 2.16 2.78
C GLN A 56 16.60 1.24 1.55
N ALA A 57 16.67 -0.08 1.76
CA ALA A 57 16.61 -1.05 0.66
C ALA A 57 15.27 -0.96 -0.10
N MET A 58 14.15 -0.83 0.63
CA MET A 58 12.81 -0.69 0.04
C MET A 58 12.68 0.57 -0.82
N TYR A 59 13.34 1.67 -0.44
CA TYR A 59 13.21 2.97 -1.13
C TYR A 59 14.48 3.39 -1.87
N LYS A 60 15.37 2.44 -2.19
CA LYS A 60 16.67 2.71 -2.83
C LYS A 60 16.55 3.53 -4.12
N GLU A 61 15.51 3.32 -4.92
CA GLU A 61 15.23 4.11 -6.14
C GLU A 61 14.95 5.60 -5.88
N HIS A 62 14.73 5.99 -4.63
CA HIS A 62 14.49 7.37 -4.21
C HIS A 62 15.69 8.00 -3.50
N GLU A 63 16.82 7.29 -3.41
CA GLU A 63 18.06 7.83 -2.84
C GLU A 63 18.47 9.14 -3.54
N GLY A 64 18.89 10.13 -2.75
CA GLY A 64 19.23 11.47 -3.24
C GLY A 64 18.03 12.39 -3.55
N LYS A 65 16.78 11.91 -3.44
CA LYS A 65 15.60 12.81 -3.56
C LYS A 65 15.43 13.63 -2.26
N PRO A 66 14.95 14.89 -2.34
CA PRO A 66 14.79 15.75 -1.15
C PRO A 66 13.88 15.20 -0.05
N PHE A 67 13.02 14.22 -0.37
CA PHE A 67 12.10 13.59 0.57
C PHE A 67 12.58 12.24 1.11
N TYR A 68 13.74 11.74 0.66
CA TYR A 68 14.23 10.39 0.96
C TYR A 68 14.41 10.16 2.46
N ASP A 69 15.16 11.02 3.14
CA ASP A 69 15.42 10.86 4.58
C ASP A 69 14.13 10.93 5.38
N ARG A 70 13.21 11.83 5.02
CA ARG A 70 11.89 11.93 5.65
C ARG A 70 11.06 10.66 5.42
N LEU A 71 11.18 10.03 4.26
CA LEU A 71 10.50 8.78 3.93
C LEU A 71 11.07 7.61 4.73
N VAL A 72 12.39 7.46 4.76
CA VAL A 72 13.07 6.42 5.55
C VAL A 72 12.74 6.59 7.03
N ASN A 73 12.87 7.79 7.59
CA ASN A 73 12.54 8.10 8.98
C ASN A 73 11.07 7.81 9.31
N LEU A 74 10.15 8.06 8.38
CA LEU A 74 8.74 7.69 8.57
C LEU A 74 8.56 6.17 8.65
N MET A 75 9.28 5.43 7.83
CA MET A 75 9.10 3.99 7.68
C MET A 75 9.71 3.19 8.84
N THR A 76 10.71 3.77 9.51
CA THR A 76 11.31 3.22 10.74
C THR A 76 10.65 3.75 12.03
N SER A 77 9.72 4.69 11.95
CA SER A 77 9.13 5.33 13.14
C SER A 77 8.11 4.47 13.90
N GLY A 78 7.82 3.26 13.45
CA GLY A 78 6.78 2.41 14.04
C GLY A 78 6.42 1.19 13.19
N PRO A 79 5.51 0.34 13.67
CA PRO A 79 5.15 -0.87 12.97
C PRO A 79 4.45 -0.57 11.64
N THR A 80 4.79 -1.35 10.62
CA THR A 80 4.08 -1.42 9.34
C THR A 80 3.17 -2.64 9.32
N GLU A 81 2.12 -2.59 8.50
CA GLU A 81 1.35 -3.78 8.13
C GLU A 81 1.64 -4.11 6.67
N THR A 82 2.22 -5.28 6.41
CA THR A 82 2.62 -5.69 5.06
C THR A 82 1.87 -6.95 4.64
N PHE A 83 1.42 -6.97 3.40
CA PHE A 83 0.65 -8.05 2.81
C PHE A 83 1.23 -8.45 1.45
N ILE A 84 1.20 -9.74 1.15
CA ILE A 84 1.25 -10.24 -0.22
C ILE A 84 -0.17 -10.60 -0.61
N LEU A 85 -0.69 -9.91 -1.61
CA LEU A 85 -2.07 -10.06 -2.07
C LEU A 85 -2.08 -10.71 -3.45
N ALA A 86 -3.03 -11.62 -3.70
CA ALA A 86 -3.27 -12.21 -5.01
C ALA A 86 -4.67 -11.87 -5.53
N ARG A 87 -4.77 -11.46 -6.79
CA ARG A 87 -6.04 -11.21 -7.49
C ARG A 87 -5.79 -11.12 -8.99
N GLU A 88 -6.78 -11.42 -9.81
CA GLU A 88 -6.77 -11.02 -11.22
C GLU A 88 -6.64 -9.49 -11.32
N ASN A 89 -5.71 -8.96 -12.12
CA ASN A 89 -5.40 -7.53 -12.20
C ASN A 89 -5.12 -6.91 -10.81
N GLY A 90 -4.46 -7.66 -9.93
CA GLY A 90 -4.24 -7.30 -8.53
C GLY A 90 -3.39 -6.04 -8.35
N ILE A 91 -2.35 -5.84 -9.17
CA ILE A 91 -1.48 -4.67 -9.09
C ILE A 91 -2.28 -3.41 -9.43
N LYS A 92 -2.98 -3.43 -10.57
CA LYS A 92 -3.83 -2.32 -11.02
C LYS A 92 -4.90 -2.00 -9.97
N ARG A 93 -5.60 -3.01 -9.46
CA ARG A 93 -6.67 -2.80 -8.48
C ARG A 93 -6.16 -2.22 -7.17
N TRP A 94 -5.01 -2.69 -6.67
CA TRP A 94 -4.41 -2.15 -5.46
C TRP A 94 -4.04 -0.66 -5.64
N ARG A 95 -3.46 -0.30 -6.80
CA ARG A 95 -3.15 1.09 -7.14
C ARG A 95 -4.40 1.98 -7.19
N GLU A 96 -5.50 1.50 -7.75
CA GLU A 96 -6.79 2.21 -7.74
C GLU A 96 -7.31 2.45 -6.31
N MET A 97 -7.26 1.42 -5.45
CA MET A 97 -7.70 1.53 -4.05
C MET A 97 -6.83 2.49 -3.23
N MET A 98 -5.52 2.52 -3.49
CA MET A 98 -4.62 3.49 -2.87
C MET A 98 -4.93 4.92 -3.31
N GLY A 99 -5.21 5.13 -4.60
CA GLY A 99 -5.42 6.46 -5.19
C GLY A 99 -4.12 7.21 -5.51
N PRO A 100 -4.21 8.48 -5.98
CA PRO A 100 -3.05 9.32 -6.31
C PRO A 100 -2.05 9.46 -5.15
N THR A 101 -0.75 9.49 -5.45
CA THR A 101 0.33 9.53 -4.44
C THR A 101 0.24 10.74 -3.51
N ARG A 102 -0.13 11.92 -4.05
CA ARG A 102 -0.34 13.14 -3.30
C ARG A 102 -1.74 13.10 -2.68
N THR A 103 -1.81 13.14 -1.36
CA THR A 103 -3.08 13.11 -0.60
C THR A 103 -4.05 14.17 -1.07
N PHE A 104 -3.58 15.38 -1.37
CA PHE A 104 -4.43 16.44 -1.90
C PHE A 104 -5.13 16.02 -3.19
N ASP A 105 -4.36 15.61 -4.20
CA ASP A 105 -4.90 15.12 -5.48
C ASP A 105 -5.85 13.92 -5.28
N ALA A 106 -5.55 13.04 -4.32
CA ALA A 106 -6.41 11.92 -3.97
C ALA A 106 -7.78 12.38 -3.42
N MET A 107 -7.82 13.42 -2.59
CA MET A 107 -9.08 13.98 -2.06
C MET A 107 -9.98 14.51 -3.19
N PHE A 108 -9.42 15.12 -4.24
CA PHE A 108 -10.21 15.65 -5.36
C PHE A 108 -10.62 14.58 -6.37
N HIS A 109 -9.71 13.66 -6.72
CA HIS A 109 -9.90 12.75 -7.85
C HIS A 109 -10.34 11.33 -7.43
N ALA A 110 -10.11 10.95 -6.17
CA ALA A 110 -10.44 9.63 -5.65
C ALA A 110 -10.82 9.71 -4.15
N PRO A 111 -11.91 10.40 -3.79
CA PRO A 111 -12.23 10.76 -2.40
C PRO A 111 -12.37 9.57 -1.45
N PHE A 112 -12.72 8.39 -1.96
CA PHE A 112 -12.86 7.15 -1.19
C PHE A 112 -11.60 6.27 -1.20
N SER A 113 -10.50 6.72 -1.81
CA SER A 113 -9.23 5.99 -1.81
C SER A 113 -8.54 6.06 -0.45
N PHE A 114 -7.66 5.10 -0.16
CA PHE A 114 -6.93 5.09 1.12
C PHE A 114 -6.06 6.33 1.33
N ARG A 115 -5.46 6.88 0.26
CA ARG A 115 -4.65 8.09 0.36
C ARG A 115 -5.47 9.34 0.62
N SER A 116 -6.72 9.38 0.14
CA SER A 116 -7.68 10.43 0.49
C SER A 116 -8.13 10.30 1.94
N LEU A 117 -8.60 9.11 2.34
CA LEU A 117 -9.21 8.88 3.66
C LEU A 117 -8.22 8.92 4.82
N TYR A 118 -6.99 8.44 4.62
CA TYR A 118 -6.02 8.21 5.71
C TYR A 118 -4.67 8.92 5.49
N GLY A 119 -4.50 9.61 4.37
CA GLY A 119 -3.29 10.39 4.11
C GLY A 119 -3.26 11.70 4.90
N MET A 120 -2.08 12.10 5.35
CA MET A 120 -1.82 13.36 6.05
C MET A 120 -0.87 14.29 5.28
N SER A 121 -0.07 13.76 4.35
CA SER A 121 0.85 14.52 3.50
C SER A 121 1.39 13.63 2.38
N ASN A 122 2.18 14.18 1.45
CA ASN A 122 2.79 13.41 0.35
C ASN A 122 3.62 12.20 0.86
N THR A 123 4.39 12.35 1.94
CA THR A 123 5.18 11.24 2.51
C THR A 123 4.34 10.33 3.41
N LYS A 124 3.46 10.94 4.22
CA LYS A 124 2.49 10.25 5.09
C LYS A 124 1.16 10.04 4.36
N ASN A 125 1.17 9.23 3.31
CA ASN A 125 0.00 8.98 2.46
C ASN A 125 -0.66 7.62 2.72
N ALA A 126 -0.64 7.14 3.96
CA ALA A 126 -1.18 5.85 4.43
C ALA A 126 -0.63 4.55 3.83
N THR A 127 -0.52 4.41 2.50
CA THR A 127 -0.29 3.12 1.84
C THR A 127 0.79 3.17 0.75
N HIS A 128 1.41 2.01 0.53
CA HIS A 128 2.38 1.76 -0.54
C HIS A 128 2.10 0.41 -1.20
N GLY A 129 2.54 0.24 -2.45
CA GLY A 129 2.45 -1.02 -3.17
C GLY A 129 3.30 -1.04 -4.43
N SER A 130 3.41 -2.24 -5.01
CA SER A 130 4.13 -2.54 -6.24
C SER A 130 3.60 -1.79 -7.47
#